data_AF-A0A177SBF9-F1
#
_entry.id   AF-A0A177SBF9-F1
#
_cell.length_a   1.000
_cell.length_b   1.000
_cell.length_c   1.000
_cell.angle_alpha   90.00
_cell.angle_beta   90.00
_cell.angle_gamma   90.00
#
_symmetry.space_group_name_H-M   'P 1'
#
loop_
_entity.id
_entity.type
_entity.pdbx_description
1 polymer ?
#
loop_
_entity_poly.entity_id
_entity_poly.type
_entity_poly.pdbx_seq_one_letter_code
_entity_poly.pdbx_strand_id
1 'polypeptide(L)'
;MTDESQQLLDVIQRILERQSPLDLIDIYQRVRQAEHLDLSRFTSEAGLEARIRKLIYLHASECELYQGEQDLFYSETGKGTGRWGLR
;
A
#
# COMPACT_ATOMS: atom_id res chain seq x y z
N MET A 1 1.23 13.88 -6.46
CA MET A 1 1.25 13.10 -5.20
C MET A 1 1.68 14.02 -4.06
N THR A 2 1.08 13.93 -2.86
CA THR A 2 1.52 14.70 -1.68
C THR A 2 2.72 14.02 -1.00
N ASP A 3 3.53 14.78 -0.26
CA ASP A 3 4.69 14.25 0.51
C ASP A 3 4.29 13.10 1.44
N GLU A 4 3.14 13.24 2.11
CA GLU A 4 2.56 12.20 2.98
C GLU A 4 2.23 10.91 2.23
N SER A 5 1.69 11.02 1.01
CA SER A 5 1.36 9.86 0.19
C SER A 5 2.61 9.18 -0.32
N GLN A 6 3.68 9.93 -0.63
CA GLN A 6 4.97 9.37 -0.98
C GLN A 6 5.60 8.63 0.21
N GLN A 7 5.63 9.23 1.39
CA GLN A 7 6.18 8.59 2.59
C GLN A 7 5.45 7.29 2.93
N LEU A 8 4.11 7.27 2.84
CA LEU A 8 3.33 6.06 3.04
C LEU A 8 3.61 5.01 1.96
N LEU A 9 3.74 5.42 0.69
CA LEU A 9 4.10 4.52 -0.40
C LEU A 9 5.48 3.89 -0.17
N ASP A 10 6.47 4.66 0.29
CA ASP A 10 7.81 4.16 0.60
C ASP A 10 7.78 3.15 1.75
N VAL A 11 6.96 3.37 2.77
CA VAL A 11 6.75 2.41 3.87
C VAL A 11 6.14 1.11 3.35
N ILE A 12 5.11 1.18 2.49
CA ILE A 12 4.47 0.01 1.89
C ILE A 12 5.48 -0.79 1.05
N GLN A 13 6.29 -0.11 0.23
CA GLN A 13 7.36 -0.73 -0.55
C GLN A 13 8.36 -1.46 0.36
N ARG A 14 8.92 -0.79 1.38
CA ARG A 14 9.86 -1.41 2.33
C ARG A 14 9.30 -2.62 3.07
N ILE A 15 8.00 -2.61 3.38
CA ILE A 15 7.32 -3.76 3.98
C ILE A 15 7.33 -4.95 3.02
N LEU A 16 6.96 -4.71 1.76
CA LEU A 16 6.86 -5.75 0.73
C LEU A 16 8.23 -6.21 0.21
N GLU A 17 9.25 -5.34 0.16
CA GLU A 17 10.64 -5.70 -0.15
C GLU A 17 11.19 -6.76 0.83
N ARG A 18 10.81 -6.66 2.11
CA ARG A 18 11.26 -7.60 3.14
C ARG A 18 10.52 -8.93 3.07
N GLN A 19 9.24 -8.87 2.71
CA GLN A 19 8.39 -10.05 2.62
C GLN A 19 7.21 -9.75 1.68
N SER A 20 7.18 -10.43 0.55
CA SER A 20 6.06 -10.43 -0.39
C SER A 20 5.78 -11.85 -0.89
N PRO A 21 4.52 -12.18 -1.20
CA PRO A 21 3.32 -11.35 -1.07
C PRO A 21 2.75 -11.36 0.37
N LEU A 22 1.94 -10.35 0.68
CA LEU A 22 1.26 -10.18 1.96
C LEU A 22 -0.22 -9.86 1.78
N ASP A 23 -1.04 -10.33 2.72
CA ASP A 23 -2.43 -9.92 2.82
C ASP A 23 -2.55 -8.43 3.20
N LEU A 24 -3.57 -7.74 2.67
CA LEU A 24 -3.82 -6.32 2.98
C LEU A 24 -3.89 -6.06 4.48
N ILE A 25 -4.47 -7.00 5.24
CA ILE A 25 -4.54 -6.92 6.71
C ILE A 25 -3.15 -6.87 7.32
N ASP A 26 -2.23 -7.71 6.85
CA ASP A 26 -0.85 -7.74 7.32
C ASP A 26 -0.09 -6.46 6.94
N ILE A 27 -0.36 -5.92 5.74
CA ILE A 27 0.19 -4.63 5.30
C ILE A 27 -0.30 -3.52 6.25
N TYR A 28 -1.59 -3.49 6.59
CA TYR A 28 -2.13 -2.50 7.53
C TYR A 28 -1.47 -2.59 8.91
N GLN A 29 -1.33 -3.80 9.44
CA GLN A 29 -0.70 -4.02 10.74
C GLN A 29 0.76 -3.57 10.76
N ARG A 30 1.53 -3.91 9.72
CA ARG A 30 2.94 -3.49 9.61
C ARG A 30 3.10 -1.99 9.41
N VAL A 31 2.23 -1.34 8.65
CA VAL A 31 2.23 0.13 8.51
C VAL A 31 1.97 0.81 9.86
N ARG A 32 1.05 0.29 10.68
CA ARG A 32 0.78 0.83 12.02
C ARG A 32 1.94 0.66 13.00
N GLN A 33 2.82 -0.29 12.74
CA GLN A 33 4.01 -0.57 13.55
C GLN A 33 5.26 0.15 13.01
N ALA A 34 5.15 0.92 11.92
CA ALA A 34 6.29 1.62 11.32
C ALA A 34 6.69 2.85 12.16
N GLU A 35 7.86 2.80 12.78
CA GLU A 35 8.37 3.86 13.67
C GLU A 35 8.58 5.22 12.99
N HIS A 36 8.76 5.24 11.66
CA HIS A 36 9.08 6.45 10.89
C HIS A 36 7.87 7.08 10.19
N LEU A 37 6.65 6.62 10.46
CA LEU A 37 5.43 7.17 9.88
C LEU A 37 4.63 7.95 10.93
N ASP A 38 4.36 9.22 10.66
CA ASP A 38 3.53 10.04 11.54
C ASP A 38 2.04 9.69 11.35
N LEU A 39 1.56 8.75 12.16
CA LEU A 39 0.19 8.25 12.11
C LEU A 39 -0.85 9.29 12.58
N SER A 40 -0.44 10.36 13.29
CA SER A 40 -1.36 11.38 13.81
C SER A 40 -2.08 12.16 12.71
N ARG A 41 -1.54 12.12 11.49
CA ARG A 41 -2.10 12.78 10.29
C ARG A 41 -3.33 12.06 9.75
N PHE A 42 -3.58 10.82 10.14
CA PHE A 42 -4.74 10.05 9.72
C PHE A 42 -5.87 10.18 10.75
N THR A 43 -7.05 10.62 10.31
CA THR A 43 -8.21 10.85 11.18
C THR A 43 -8.74 9.58 11.83
N SER A 44 -8.52 8.41 11.22
CA SER A 44 -8.95 7.11 11.75
C SER A 44 -8.15 5.96 11.13
N GLU A 45 -8.17 4.80 11.77
CA GLU A 45 -7.59 3.57 11.22
C GLU A 45 -8.20 3.23 9.85
N ALA A 46 -9.51 3.34 9.71
CA ALA A 46 -10.21 3.10 8.44
C ALA A 46 -9.76 4.08 7.34
N GLY A 47 -9.47 5.33 7.71
CA GLY A 47 -8.92 6.33 6.79
C GLY A 47 -7.51 5.99 6.30
N LEU A 48 -6.64 5.51 7.21
CA LEU A 48 -5.31 5.02 6.86
C LEU A 48 -5.39 3.81 5.91
N GLU A 49 -6.19 2.81 6.25
CA GLU A 49 -6.37 1.62 5.41
C GLU A 49 -6.90 1.97 4.02
N ALA A 50 -7.86 2.90 3.94
CA ALA A 50 -8.38 3.38 2.66
C ALA A 50 -7.28 4.06 1.83
N ARG A 51 -6.38 4.81 2.47
CA ARG A 51 -5.23 5.43 1.78
C ARG A 51 -4.22 4.38 1.31
N ILE A 52 -3.93 3.36 2.12
CA ILE A 52 -3.05 2.24 1.76
C ILE A 52 -3.59 1.54 0.50
N ARG A 53 -4.87 1.12 0.50
CA ARG A 53 -5.49 0.48 -0.67
C ARG A 53 -5.44 1.38 -1.91
N LYS A 54 -5.74 2.67 -1.75
CA LYS A 54 -5.70 3.63 -2.86
C LYS A 54 -4.32 3.71 -3.48
N LEU A 55 -3.25 3.79 -2.67
CA LEU A 55 -1.88 3.83 -3.17
C LEU A 55 -1.51 2.56 -3.92
N ILE A 56 -1.84 1.39 -3.35
CA ILE A 56 -1.59 0.11 -4.03
C ILE A 56 -2.31 0.07 -5.39
N TYR A 57 -3.59 0.46 -5.45
CA TYR A 57 -4.38 0.37 -6.69
C TYR A 57 -3.98 1.40 -7.75
N LEU A 58 -3.46 2.57 -7.35
CA LEU A 58 -2.92 3.56 -8.28
C LEU A 58 -1.61 3.10 -8.93
N HIS A 59 -0.87 2.20 -8.27
CA HIS A 59 0.45 1.72 -8.66
C HIS A 59 0.48 0.22 -9.01
N ALA A 60 -0.67 -0.34 -9.39
CA ALA A 60 -0.79 -1.71 -9.89
C ALA A 60 -1.49 -1.70 -11.24
N SER A 61 -0.77 -2.02 -12.32
CA SER A 61 -1.30 -1.93 -13.70
C SER A 61 -2.53 -2.80 -13.97
N GLU A 62 -2.78 -3.81 -13.15
CA GLU A 62 -3.98 -4.65 -13.21
C GLU A 62 -5.25 -4.01 -12.59
N CYS A 63 -5.11 -2.88 -11.89
CA CYS A 63 -6.22 -2.18 -11.28
C CYS A 63 -6.83 -1.15 -12.24
N GLU A 64 -8.16 -1.03 -12.21
CA GLU A 64 -8.90 0.01 -12.98
C GLU A 64 -8.53 1.43 -12.55
N LEU A 65 -8.06 1.60 -11.31
CA LEU A 65 -7.61 2.88 -10.80
C LEU A 65 -6.19 3.24 -11.24
N TYR A 66 -5.47 2.35 -11.93
CA TYR A 66 -4.13 2.66 -12.41
C TYR A 66 -4.18 3.81 -13.41
N GLN A 67 -3.42 4.87 -13.13
CA GLN A 67 -3.40 6.10 -13.95
C GLN A 67 -2.12 6.26 -14.77
N GLY A 68 -1.37 5.18 -15.01
CA GLY A 68 -0.08 5.25 -15.71
C GLY A 68 1.07 5.75 -14.83
N GLU A 69 0.88 5.74 -13.51
CA GLU A 69 1.96 5.90 -12.53
C GLU A 69 2.94 4.71 -12.62
N GLN A 70 4.04 4.73 -11.87
CA GLN A 70 4.94 3.57 -11.84
C GLN A 70 4.20 2.30 -11.39
N ASP A 71 4.28 1.24 -12.19
CA ASP A 71 3.70 -0.08 -11.88
C ASP A 71 4.59 -0.81 -10.86
N LEU A 72 4.26 -0.67 -9.58
CA LEU A 72 5.03 -1.16 -8.44
C LEU A 72 4.47 -2.46 -7.87
N PHE A 73 3.16 -2.66 -7.91
CA PHE A 73 2.50 -3.75 -7.19
C PHE A 73 1.83 -4.75 -8.12
N TYR A 74 1.72 -5.99 -7.66
CA TYR A 74 0.94 -7.04 -8.30
C TYR A 74 0.04 -7.77 -7.29
N SER A 75 -1.10 -8.28 -7.74
CA SER A 75 -1.93 -9.22 -7.00
C SER A 75 -1.51 -10.65 -7.31
N GLU A 76 -1.18 -11.43 -6.28
CA GLU A 76 -0.67 -12.81 -6.46
C GLU A 76 -1.69 -13.72 -7.16
N THR A 77 -2.97 -13.53 -6.89
CA THR A 77 -4.08 -14.41 -7.35
C THR A 77 -5.15 -13.65 -8.13
N GLY A 78 -4.82 -12.46 -8.64
CA GLY A 78 -5.72 -11.57 -9.36
C GLY A 78 -6.53 -10.64 -8.47
N LYS A 79 -7.21 -9.66 -9.07
CA LYS A 79 -7.97 -8.61 -8.36
C LYS A 79 -9.01 -9.22 -7.40
N GLY A 80 -9.00 -8.78 -6.14
CA GLY A 80 -10.04 -9.11 -5.15
C GLY A 80 -9.66 -10.13 -4.06
N THR A 81 -8.48 -10.75 -4.14
CA THR A 81 -8.02 -11.71 -3.11
C THR A 81 -7.33 -11.04 -1.93
N GLY A 82 -6.91 -9.78 -2.09
CA GLY A 82 -6.30 -8.99 -1.03
C GLY A 82 -4.83 -9.29 -0.76
N ARG A 83 -4.17 -10.12 -1.58
CA ARG A 83 -2.74 -10.45 -1.46
C ARG A 83 -1.90 -9.70 -2.49
N TRP A 84 -0.97 -8.90 -1.99
CA TRP A 84 -0.16 -7.99 -2.81
C TRP A 84 1.32 -8.26 -2.65
N GLY A 85 2.05 -8.17 -3.75
CA GLY A 85 3.51 -8.20 -3.80
C GLY A 85 4.08 -6.97 -4.50
N LEU A 86 5.41 -6.84 -4.41
CA LEU A 86 6.19 -5.80 -5.09
C LEU A 86 6.83 -6.38 -6.35
N ARG A 87 6.76 -5.66 -7.47
CA ARG A 87 7.33 -6.07 -8.76
C ARG A 87 8.84 -5.90 -8.82
#